data_AF-A0A7K0RHM8-F1
#
_entry.id   AF-A0A7K0RHM8-F1
#
_cell.length_a   1.000
_cell.length_b   1.000
_cell.length_c   1.000
_cell.angle_alpha   90.00
_cell.angle_beta   90.00
_cell.angle_gamma   90.00
#
_symmetry.space_group_name_H-M   'P 1'
#
loop_
_entity.id
_entity.type
_entity.pdbx_description
1 polymer ?
#
loop_
_entity_poly.entity_id
_entity_poly.type
_entity_poly.pdbx_seq_one_letter_code
_entity_poly.pdbx_strand_id
1 'polypeptide(L)'
;DQVSTRLTSLEFEGGTTLHDVLTVLQRSELVTRMAAEIERYIVELGAEGRLIEMQLEETLYGTAADKAALVHDYLVDDSDDQFALALEQLGRIDHQDLLDFGRLGELLGYDRKVNTIDYPVSPRGYRVLGYIPRLPKLVVANIVAATGGLEELLAVGDAQLESIEGVGEMRAKEIREGLRRLQEINLVDQRLQT
;
A
#
# COMPACT_ATOMS: atom_id res chain seq x y z
N ASP A 1 -6.67 -7.38 4.89
CA ASP A 1 -7.76 -6.58 5.50
C ASP A 1 -7.36 -6.02 6.86
N GLN A 2 -7.59 -6.67 8.00
CA GLN A 2 -7.38 -6.03 9.33
C GLN A 2 -6.00 -5.41 9.59
N VAL A 3 -4.91 -6.09 9.20
CA VAL A 3 -3.55 -5.54 9.40
C VAL A 3 -3.29 -4.35 8.47
N SER A 4 -3.83 -4.38 7.25
CA SER A 4 -3.74 -3.24 6.32
C SER A 4 -4.52 -2.04 6.88
N THR A 5 -5.73 -2.26 7.40
CA THR A 5 -6.54 -1.22 8.05
C THR A 5 -5.81 -0.60 9.24
N ARG A 6 -5.20 -1.42 10.11
CA ARG A 6 -4.39 -0.93 11.23
C ARG A 6 -3.22 -0.08 10.75
N LEU A 7 -2.49 -0.51 9.72
CA LEU A 7 -1.42 0.29 9.14
C LEU A 7 -1.96 1.63 8.63
N THR A 8 -3.08 1.63 7.91
CA THR A 8 -3.72 2.87 7.44
C THR A 8 -4.07 3.82 8.58
N SER A 9 -4.54 3.33 9.73
CA SER A 9 -4.77 4.17 10.90
C SER A 9 -3.49 4.81 11.42
N LEU A 10 -2.42 4.02 11.58
CA LEU A 10 -1.11 4.51 12.02
C LEU A 10 -0.50 5.52 11.05
N GLU A 11 -0.77 5.38 9.75
CA GLU A 11 -0.33 6.31 8.71
C GLU A 11 -0.98 7.68 8.88
N PHE A 12 -2.29 7.74 9.13
CA PHE A 12 -2.99 9.00 9.40
C PHE A 12 -2.61 9.63 10.74
N GLU A 13 -2.16 8.83 11.71
CA GLU A 13 -1.72 9.30 13.03
C GLU A 13 -0.23 9.70 13.05
N GLY A 14 0.52 9.45 11.98
CA GLY A 14 1.97 9.68 11.94
C GLY A 14 2.77 8.76 12.87
N GLY A 15 2.18 7.63 13.28
CA GLY A 15 2.73 6.70 14.27
C GLY A 15 3.26 5.40 13.68
N THR A 16 3.58 5.38 12.38
CA THR A 16 3.95 4.14 11.68
C THR A 16 5.39 3.73 11.96
N THR A 17 5.61 2.43 12.22
CA THR A 17 6.94 1.83 12.34
C THR A 17 7.24 0.94 11.14
N LEU A 18 8.52 0.73 10.84
CA LEU A 18 8.93 -0.19 9.79
C LEU A 18 8.36 -1.60 10.03
N HIS A 19 8.26 -2.04 11.28
CA HIS A 19 7.64 -3.32 11.61
C HIS A 19 6.18 -3.43 11.13
N ASP A 20 5.36 -2.39 11.33
CA ASP A 20 3.96 -2.39 10.87
C ASP A 20 3.89 -2.53 9.34
N VAL A 21 4.75 -1.80 8.61
CA VAL A 21 4.85 -1.86 7.15
C VAL A 21 5.26 -3.25 6.67
N LEU A 22 6.35 -3.80 7.21
CA LEU A 22 6.87 -5.11 6.82
C LEU A 22 5.87 -6.23 7.12
N THR A 23 5.08 -6.09 8.19
CA THR A 23 3.99 -7.02 8.50
C THR A 23 2.92 -7.04 7.41
N VAL A 24 2.49 -5.87 6.92
CA VAL A 24 1.51 -5.79 5.82
C VAL A 24 2.12 -6.31 4.52
N LEU A 25 3.37 -5.96 4.22
CA LEU A 25 4.06 -6.39 3.01
C LEU A 25 4.20 -7.92 2.96
N GLN A 26 4.66 -8.53 4.06
CA GLN A 26 4.77 -9.97 4.20
C GLN A 26 3.43 -10.66 3.96
N ARG A 27 2.36 -10.18 4.62
CA ARG A 27 1.02 -10.76 4.46
C ARG A 27 0.49 -10.63 3.04
N SER A 28 0.71 -9.49 2.40
CA SER A 28 0.30 -9.25 1.00
C SER A 28 1.01 -10.21 0.04
N GLU A 29 2.30 -10.45 0.26
CA GLU A 29 3.07 -11.41 -0.52
C GLU A 29 2.66 -12.86 -0.27
N LEU A 30 2.38 -13.26 0.97
CA LEU A 30 1.82 -14.58 1.28
C LEU A 30 0.48 -14.82 0.57
N VAL A 31 -0.41 -13.82 0.55
CA VAL A 31 -1.68 -13.88 -0.20
C VAL A 31 -1.44 -14.05 -1.70
N THR A 32 -0.48 -13.29 -2.26
CA THR A 32 -0.10 -13.43 -3.68
C THR A 32 0.38 -14.85 -4.00
N ARG A 33 1.17 -15.47 -3.13
CA ARG A 33 1.68 -16.84 -3.34
C ARG A 33 0.59 -17.89 -3.24
N MET A 34 -0.29 -17.75 -2.23
CA MET A 34 -1.43 -18.64 -2.06
C MET A 34 -2.35 -18.57 -3.29
N ALA A 35 -2.61 -17.37 -3.81
CA ALA A 35 -3.35 -17.17 -5.05
C ALA A 35 -2.72 -17.92 -6.23
N ALA A 36 -1.42 -17.69 -6.48
CA ALA A 36 -0.71 -18.35 -7.57
C ALA A 36 -0.70 -19.89 -7.44
N GLU A 37 -0.77 -20.42 -6.22
CA GLU A 37 -0.92 -21.86 -5.97
C GLU A 37 -2.33 -22.35 -6.28
N ILE A 38 -3.36 -21.63 -5.82
CA ILE A 38 -4.76 -21.95 -6.12
C ILE A 38 -5.01 -21.91 -7.63
N GLU A 39 -4.45 -20.94 -8.34
CA GLU A 39 -4.54 -20.85 -9.82
C GLU A 39 -4.02 -22.12 -10.50
N ARG A 40 -2.91 -22.71 -10.01
CA ARG A 40 -2.40 -23.98 -10.55
C ARG A 40 -3.40 -25.12 -10.34
N TYR A 41 -4.04 -25.20 -9.17
CA TYR A 41 -5.08 -26.20 -8.91
C TYR A 41 -6.35 -25.97 -9.74
N ILE A 42 -6.72 -24.71 -10.00
CA ILE A 42 -7.85 -24.37 -10.89
C ILE A 42 -7.58 -24.88 -12.31
N VAL A 43 -6.36 -24.71 -12.82
CA VAL A 43 -5.96 -25.24 -14.13
C VAL A 43 -6.12 -26.77 -14.19
N GLU A 44 -5.77 -27.49 -13.12
CA GLU A 44 -5.96 -28.94 -13.03
C GLU A 44 -7.44 -29.37 -12.97
N LEU A 45 -8.32 -28.54 -12.42
CA LEU A 45 -9.77 -28.78 -12.34
C LEU A 45 -10.51 -28.53 -13.66
N GLY A 46 -9.95 -27.70 -14.55
CA GLY A 46 -10.58 -27.33 -15.82
C GLY A 46 -11.94 -26.65 -15.61
N ALA A 47 -12.98 -27.14 -16.29
CA ALA A 47 -14.32 -26.51 -16.27
C ALA A 47 -14.95 -26.46 -14.87
N GLU A 48 -14.65 -27.42 -13.99
CA GLU A 48 -15.16 -27.47 -12.62
C GLU A 48 -14.53 -26.38 -11.72
N GLY A 49 -13.40 -25.79 -12.14
CA GLY A 49 -12.71 -24.73 -11.42
C GLY A 49 -13.35 -23.34 -11.56
N ARG A 50 -14.30 -23.15 -12.48
CA ARG A 50 -14.83 -21.83 -12.87
C ARG A 50 -15.36 -20.99 -11.71
N LEU A 51 -16.08 -21.61 -10.77
CA LEU A 51 -16.62 -20.87 -9.61
C LEU A 51 -15.51 -20.47 -8.63
N ILE A 52 -14.47 -21.31 -8.49
CA ILE A 52 -13.33 -21.03 -7.62
C ILE A 52 -12.48 -19.90 -8.22
N GLU A 53 -12.27 -19.92 -9.54
CA GLU A 53 -11.61 -18.85 -10.28
C GLU A 53 -12.29 -17.50 -10.07
N MET A 54 -13.62 -17.42 -10.26
CA MET A 54 -14.38 -16.19 -10.01
C MET A 54 -14.25 -15.69 -8.56
N GLN A 55 -14.26 -16.59 -7.58
CA GLN A 55 -14.09 -16.21 -6.18
C GLN A 55 -12.66 -15.73 -5.88
N LEU A 56 -11.66 -16.35 -6.51
CA LEU A 56 -10.27 -15.96 -6.37
C LEU A 56 -10.03 -14.57 -6.96
N GLU A 57 -10.52 -14.32 -8.18
CA GLU A 57 -10.42 -13.01 -8.85
C GLU A 57 -11.05 -11.89 -8.02
N GLU A 58 -12.25 -12.12 -7.48
CA GLU A 58 -12.93 -11.15 -6.60
C GLU A 58 -12.13 -10.90 -5.31
N THR A 59 -11.63 -11.96 -4.68
CA THR A 59 -10.86 -11.85 -3.42
C THR A 59 -9.53 -11.11 -3.62
N LEU A 60 -8.91 -11.27 -4.79
CA LEU A 60 -7.63 -10.64 -5.11
C LEU A 60 -7.78 -9.25 -5.73
N TYR A 61 -9.01 -8.81 -5.99
CA TYR A 61 -9.25 -7.52 -6.61
C TYR A 61 -8.56 -6.40 -5.82
N GLY A 62 -7.70 -5.64 -6.50
CA GLY A 62 -6.92 -4.54 -5.90
C GLY A 62 -5.69 -4.95 -5.09
N THR A 63 -5.52 -6.22 -4.68
CA THR A 63 -4.39 -6.65 -3.82
C THR A 63 -3.01 -6.34 -4.42
N ALA A 64 -2.83 -6.57 -5.73
CA ALA A 64 -1.58 -6.26 -6.41
C ALA A 64 -1.30 -4.74 -6.46
N ALA A 65 -2.35 -3.93 -6.63
CA ALA A 65 -2.23 -2.47 -6.63
C ALA A 65 -1.91 -1.94 -5.22
N ASP A 66 -2.53 -2.50 -4.18
CA ASP A 66 -2.25 -2.17 -2.79
C ASP A 66 -0.81 -2.55 -2.39
N LYS A 67 -0.33 -3.71 -2.84
CA LYS A 67 1.06 -4.13 -2.62
C LYS A 67 2.04 -3.17 -3.31
N ALA A 68 1.78 -2.81 -4.56
CA ALA A 68 2.59 -1.85 -5.30
C ALA A 68 2.61 -0.48 -4.62
N ALA A 69 1.45 0.04 -4.21
CA ALA A 69 1.36 1.31 -3.50
C ALA A 69 2.10 1.27 -2.16
N LEU A 70 2.06 0.15 -1.43
CA LEU A 70 2.82 -0.03 -0.19
C LEU A 70 4.32 0.00 -0.42
N VAL A 71 4.81 -0.62 -1.50
CA VAL A 71 6.24 -0.54 -1.84
C VAL A 71 6.61 0.91 -2.16
N HIS A 72 5.87 1.59 -3.03
CA HIS A 72 6.12 3.01 -3.33
C HIS A 72 6.15 3.90 -2.08
N ASP A 73 5.21 3.70 -1.15
CA ASP A 73 5.12 4.52 0.06
C ASP A 73 6.33 4.38 0.98
N TYR A 74 7.02 3.23 0.98
CA TYR A 74 8.05 2.92 1.97
C TYR A 74 9.41 2.53 1.40
N LEU A 75 9.59 2.55 0.08
CA LEU A 75 10.90 2.38 -0.54
C LEU A 75 11.83 3.53 -0.14
N VAL A 76 13.07 3.26 0.23
CA VAL A 76 14.02 4.34 0.58
C VAL A 76 14.33 5.22 -0.64
N ASP A 77 14.51 4.61 -1.81
CA ASP A 77 14.67 5.27 -3.11
C ASP A 77 13.49 4.87 -4.02
N ASP A 78 12.52 5.78 -4.17
CA ASP A 78 11.29 5.57 -4.97
C ASP A 78 11.47 5.92 -6.46
N SER A 79 12.61 5.54 -7.03
CA SER A 79 12.81 5.58 -8.48
C SER A 79 12.16 4.37 -9.15
N ASP A 80 11.69 4.56 -10.40
CA ASP A 80 11.04 3.49 -11.18
C ASP A 80 11.89 2.21 -11.25
N ASP A 81 13.21 2.35 -11.39
CA ASP A 81 14.15 1.22 -11.45
C ASP A 81 14.21 0.45 -10.12
N GLN A 82 14.32 1.15 -8.99
CA GLN A 82 14.35 0.53 -7.66
C GLN A 82 13.01 -0.09 -7.30
N PHE A 83 11.91 0.57 -7.65
CA PHE A 83 10.56 0.05 -7.45
C PHE A 83 10.34 -1.26 -8.22
N ALA A 84 10.69 -1.28 -9.51
CA ALA A 84 10.60 -2.49 -10.32
C ALA A 84 11.46 -3.62 -9.75
N LEU A 85 12.69 -3.31 -9.33
CA LEU A 85 13.60 -4.28 -8.71
C LEU A 85 13.03 -4.84 -7.41
N ALA A 86 12.52 -3.98 -6.52
CA ALA A 86 11.95 -4.39 -5.23
C ALA A 86 10.74 -5.33 -5.43
N LEU A 87 9.84 -5.02 -6.35
CA LEU A 87 8.70 -5.90 -6.66
C LEU A 87 9.14 -7.25 -7.26
N GLU A 88 10.11 -7.23 -8.18
CA GLU A 88 10.65 -8.45 -8.78
C GLU A 88 11.30 -9.35 -7.72
N GLN A 89 12.12 -8.77 -6.83
CA GLN A 89 12.79 -9.50 -5.76
C GLN A 89 11.79 -10.01 -4.71
N LEU A 90 10.77 -9.21 -4.34
CA LEU A 90 9.70 -9.65 -3.44
C LEU A 90 8.91 -10.84 -4.00
N GLY A 91 8.68 -10.89 -5.32
CA GLY A 91 8.01 -12.03 -5.95
C GLY A 91 8.88 -13.30 -6.00
N ARG A 92 10.20 -13.19 -5.82
CA ARG A 92 11.16 -14.30 -5.91
C ARG A 92 11.81 -14.72 -4.60
N ILE A 93 11.68 -13.92 -3.54
CA ILE A 93 12.22 -14.22 -2.22
C ILE A 93 11.71 -15.60 -1.76
N ASP A 94 12.55 -16.43 -1.17
CA ASP A 94 12.07 -17.72 -0.68
C ASP A 94 11.20 -17.55 0.57
N HIS A 95 10.53 -18.63 0.99
CA HIS A 95 9.60 -18.56 2.13
C HIS A 95 10.31 -18.24 3.45
N GLN A 96 11.55 -18.70 3.67
CA GLN A 96 12.27 -18.43 4.92
C GLN A 96 12.71 -16.98 4.97
N ASP A 97 13.25 -16.47 3.87
CA ASP A 97 13.64 -15.06 3.73
C ASP A 97 12.43 -14.11 3.84
N LEU A 98 11.25 -14.51 3.35
CA LEU A 98 10.00 -13.76 3.53
C LEU A 98 9.59 -13.63 5.00
N LEU A 99 10.01 -14.55 5.87
CA LEU A 99 9.75 -14.51 7.31
C LEU A 99 10.78 -13.67 8.09
N ASP A 100 11.86 -13.22 7.43
CA ASP A 100 12.89 -12.37 8.02
C ASP A 100 12.61 -10.89 7.70
N PHE A 101 12.20 -10.12 8.71
CA PHE A 101 11.93 -8.69 8.56
C PHE A 101 13.19 -7.87 8.24
N GLY A 102 14.38 -8.31 8.66
CA GLY A 102 15.62 -7.66 8.23
C GLY A 102 15.83 -7.81 6.72
N ARG A 103 15.49 -8.98 6.16
CA ARG A 103 15.57 -9.25 4.72
C ARG A 103 14.50 -8.49 3.92
N LEU A 104 13.27 -8.41 4.44
CA LEU A 104 12.23 -7.57 3.84
C LEU A 104 12.54 -6.07 3.92
N GLY A 105 13.16 -5.61 5.02
CA GLY A 105 13.64 -4.24 5.14
C GLY A 105 14.72 -3.92 4.09
N GLU A 106 15.67 -4.83 3.89
CA GLU A 106 16.72 -4.69 2.88
C GLU A 106 16.15 -4.59 1.45
N LEU A 107 15.09 -5.35 1.13
CA LEU A 107 14.37 -5.22 -0.14
C LEU A 107 13.79 -3.83 -0.38
N LEU A 108 13.39 -3.14 0.69
CA LEU A 108 12.90 -1.76 0.63
C LEU A 108 14.04 -0.71 0.73
N GLY A 109 15.30 -1.15 0.81
CA GLY A 109 16.48 -0.27 0.89
C GLY A 109 16.91 0.12 2.32
N TYR A 110 16.33 -0.48 3.36
CA TYR A 110 16.76 -0.25 4.75
C TYR A 110 17.93 -1.14 5.15
N ASP A 111 18.71 -0.73 6.16
CA ASP A 111 19.77 -1.57 6.71
C ASP A 111 19.17 -2.81 7.39
N ARG A 112 19.66 -4.00 7.07
CA ARG A 112 19.17 -5.28 7.62
C ARG A 112 19.17 -5.34 9.16
N LYS A 113 20.08 -4.61 9.83
CA LYS A 113 20.24 -4.62 11.29
C LYS A 113 19.40 -3.55 11.98
N VAL A 114 18.61 -2.78 11.24
CA VAL A 114 17.73 -1.78 11.82
C VAL A 114 16.74 -2.45 12.78
N ASN A 115 16.52 -1.84 13.95
CA ASN A 115 15.48 -2.30 14.86
C ASN A 115 14.12 -1.84 14.31
N THR A 116 13.46 -2.71 13.54
CA THR A 116 12.22 -2.38 12.82
C THR A 116 11.08 -1.94 13.74
N ILE A 117 11.07 -2.39 14.99
CA ILE A 117 9.97 -2.12 15.96
C ILE A 117 9.95 -0.64 16.36
N ASP A 118 11.12 -0.04 16.54
CA ASP A 118 11.25 1.35 17.01
C ASP A 118 11.73 2.30 15.91
N TYR A 119 11.73 1.85 14.65
CA TYR A 119 12.18 2.64 13.51
C TYR A 119 10.99 3.37 12.87
N PRO A 120 10.85 4.69 13.06
CA PRO A 120 9.74 5.45 12.51
C PRO A 120 9.87 5.60 11.00
N VAL A 121 8.74 5.46 10.30
CA VAL A 121 8.65 5.67 8.84
C VAL A 121 7.35 6.42 8.53
N SER A 122 7.37 7.20 7.45
CA SER A 122 6.20 7.96 6.99
C SER A 122 5.88 7.57 5.54
N PRO A 123 4.61 7.33 5.19
CA PRO A 123 4.23 7.02 3.81
C PRO A 123 4.29 8.27 2.92
N ARG A 124 4.55 8.05 1.64
CA ARG A 124 4.47 9.09 0.60
C ARG A 124 3.02 9.51 0.29
N GLY A 125 2.07 8.59 0.37
CA GLY A 125 0.64 8.80 0.17
C GLY A 125 -0.01 8.01 -0.98
N TYR A 126 0.75 7.17 -1.69
CA TYR A 126 0.24 6.36 -2.82
C TYR A 126 -0.90 5.45 -2.41
N ARG A 127 -0.82 4.76 -1.26
CA ARG A 127 -1.88 3.84 -0.79
C ARG A 127 -3.17 4.59 -0.53
N VAL A 128 -3.10 5.64 0.29
CA VAL A 128 -4.28 6.41 0.71
C VAL A 128 -4.95 7.09 -0.48
N LEU A 129 -4.16 7.68 -1.39
CA LEU A 129 -4.67 8.26 -2.64
C LEU A 129 -5.25 7.19 -3.57
N GLY A 130 -4.68 5.99 -3.60
CA GLY A 130 -5.17 4.85 -4.37
C GLY A 130 -6.57 4.39 -3.97
N TYR A 131 -6.98 4.60 -2.71
CA TYR A 131 -8.33 4.32 -2.24
C TYR A 131 -9.37 5.37 -2.68
N ILE A 132 -8.95 6.49 -3.27
CA ILE A 132 -9.87 7.51 -3.77
C ILE A 132 -10.39 7.08 -5.16
N PRO A 133 -11.70 6.82 -5.32
CA PRO A 133 -12.23 6.27 -6.56
C PRO A 133 -11.96 7.16 -7.77
N ARG A 134 -11.58 6.54 -8.90
CA ARG A 134 -11.38 7.20 -10.20
C ARG A 134 -10.26 8.24 -10.23
N LEU A 135 -9.35 8.23 -9.25
CA LEU A 135 -8.16 9.09 -9.27
C LEU A 135 -7.10 8.50 -10.22
N PRO A 136 -6.70 9.19 -11.31
CA PRO A 136 -5.71 8.65 -12.24
C PRO A 136 -4.33 8.51 -11.60
N LYS A 137 -3.59 7.44 -11.92
CA LYS A 137 -2.24 7.19 -11.38
C LYS A 137 -1.25 8.34 -11.59
N LEU A 138 -1.33 9.00 -12.76
CA LEU A 138 -0.47 10.17 -13.05
C LEU A 138 -0.75 11.33 -12.09
N VAL A 139 -2.01 11.54 -11.73
CA VAL A 139 -2.39 12.59 -10.76
C VAL A 139 -1.89 12.21 -9.36
N VAL A 140 -1.98 10.94 -8.97
CA VAL A 140 -1.41 10.46 -7.70
C VAL A 140 0.10 10.73 -7.65
N ALA A 141 0.84 10.37 -8.70
CA ALA A 141 2.27 10.63 -8.77
C ALA A 141 2.61 12.13 -8.68
N ASN A 142 1.86 12.99 -9.37
CA ASN A 142 2.04 14.44 -9.30
C ASN A 142 1.77 14.99 -7.89
N ILE A 143 0.74 14.48 -7.20
CA ILE A 143 0.43 14.89 -5.83
C ILE A 143 1.58 14.48 -4.90
N VAL A 144 1.98 13.21 -4.93
CA VAL A 144 3.06 12.69 -4.08
C VAL A 144 4.37 13.44 -4.34
N ALA A 145 4.71 13.70 -5.60
CA ALA A 145 5.92 14.46 -5.95
C ALA A 145 5.87 15.91 -5.43
N ALA A 146 4.68 16.52 -5.36
CA ALA A 146 4.51 17.89 -4.90
C ALA A 146 4.44 18.01 -3.36
N THR A 147 3.92 17.01 -2.65
CA THR A 147 3.76 17.04 -1.19
C THR A 147 4.91 16.38 -0.44
N GLY A 148 5.53 15.35 -1.01
CA GLY A 148 6.65 14.60 -0.42
C GLY A 148 6.24 13.54 0.61
N GLY A 149 5.13 13.73 1.31
CA GLY A 149 4.60 12.79 2.30
C GLY A 149 3.11 12.92 2.53
N LEU A 150 2.52 11.93 3.21
CA LEU A 150 1.12 11.95 3.61
C LEU A 150 0.82 13.06 4.61
N GLU A 151 1.72 13.33 5.56
CA GLU A 151 1.54 14.41 6.55
C GLU A 151 1.42 15.77 5.85
N GLU A 152 2.34 16.04 4.92
CA GLU A 152 2.34 17.26 4.11
C GLU A 152 1.11 17.33 3.20
N LEU A 153 0.67 16.22 2.62
CA LEU A 153 -0.57 16.14 1.84
C LEU A 153 -1.80 16.49 2.69
N LEU A 154 -1.84 16.07 3.95
CA LEU A 154 -2.95 16.41 4.84
C LEU A 154 -2.91 17.89 5.24
N ALA A 155 -1.72 18.46 5.42
CA ALA A 155 -1.50 19.85 5.82
C ALA A 155 -1.56 20.86 4.67
N VAL A 156 -1.41 20.43 3.42
CA VAL A 156 -1.43 21.30 2.23
C VAL A 156 -2.70 22.16 2.19
N GLY A 157 -2.65 23.39 1.69
CA GLY A 157 -3.85 24.23 1.50
C GLY A 157 -4.61 23.91 0.21
N ASP A 158 -5.90 24.26 0.13
CA ASP A 158 -6.74 23.95 -1.04
C ASP A 158 -6.18 24.57 -2.33
N ALA A 159 -5.81 25.85 -2.31
CA ALA A 159 -5.24 26.53 -3.48
C ALA A 159 -3.94 25.87 -3.97
N GLN A 160 -3.12 25.33 -3.06
CA GLN A 160 -1.89 24.64 -3.43
C GLN A 160 -2.21 23.26 -4.02
N LEU A 161 -3.13 22.50 -3.43
CA LEU A 161 -3.59 21.21 -3.97
C LEU A 161 -4.20 21.37 -5.37
N GLU A 162 -5.01 22.42 -5.58
CA GLU A 162 -5.61 22.75 -6.87
C GLU A 162 -4.57 23.08 -7.95
N SER A 163 -3.45 23.69 -7.55
CA SER A 163 -2.37 24.08 -8.46
C SER A 163 -1.52 22.91 -8.97
N ILE A 164 -1.63 21.73 -8.35
CA ILE A 164 -0.91 20.52 -8.78
C ILE A 164 -1.46 20.07 -10.14
N GLU A 165 -0.54 19.73 -11.04
CA GLU A 165 -0.88 19.32 -12.41
C GLU A 165 -1.87 18.13 -12.41
N GLY A 166 -3.00 18.34 -13.08
CA GLY A 166 -4.05 17.32 -13.20
C GLY A 166 -5.00 17.26 -12.00
N VAL A 167 -4.88 18.12 -10.98
CA VAL A 167 -5.85 18.22 -9.88
C VAL A 167 -6.97 19.20 -10.24
N GLY A 168 -6.74 20.51 -10.13
CA GLY A 168 -7.78 21.53 -10.30
C GLY A 168 -8.88 21.49 -9.22
N GLU A 169 -9.77 22.49 -9.23
CA GLU A 169 -10.76 22.72 -8.15
C GLU A 169 -11.65 21.50 -7.84
N MET A 170 -12.25 20.90 -8.87
CA MET A 170 -13.21 19.80 -8.67
C MET A 170 -12.52 18.57 -8.05
N ARG A 171 -11.35 18.19 -8.55
CA ARG A 171 -10.63 17.01 -8.06
C ARG A 171 -10.01 17.26 -6.70
N ALA A 172 -9.55 18.49 -6.41
CA ALA A 172 -9.07 18.85 -5.08
C ALA A 172 -10.15 18.61 -4.02
N LYS A 173 -11.40 19.03 -4.29
CA LYS A 173 -12.55 18.76 -3.41
C LYS A 173 -12.81 17.27 -3.24
N GLU A 174 -12.78 16.49 -4.32
CA GLU A 174 -12.96 15.03 -4.27
C GLU A 174 -11.86 14.34 -3.46
N ILE A 175 -10.60 14.77 -3.61
CA ILE A 175 -9.45 14.24 -2.87
C ILE A 175 -9.62 14.55 -1.39
N ARG A 176 -9.90 15.80 -1.02
CA ARG A 176 -10.10 16.22 0.38
C ARG A 176 -11.18 15.40 1.07
N GLU A 177 -12.33 15.28 0.42
CA GLU A 177 -13.44 14.52 0.97
C GLU A 177 -13.11 13.01 1.01
N GLY A 178 -12.36 12.49 0.03
CA GLY A 178 -11.82 11.13 0.05
C GLY A 178 -10.94 10.87 1.26
N LEU A 179 -9.94 11.72 1.50
CA LEU A 179 -9.04 11.64 2.65
C LEU A 179 -9.81 11.75 3.98
N ARG A 180 -10.76 12.69 4.07
CA ARG A 180 -11.62 12.89 5.25
C ARG A 180 -12.43 11.62 5.58
N ARG A 181 -13.07 11.01 4.58
CA ARG A 181 -13.83 9.76 4.76
C ARG A 181 -12.94 8.61 5.19
N LEU A 182 -11.76 8.47 4.60
CA LEU A 182 -10.82 7.42 4.98
C LEU A 182 -10.38 7.59 6.45
N GLN A 183 -10.12 8.82 6.88
CA GLN A 183 -9.79 9.10 8.28
C GLN A 183 -10.96 8.78 9.22
N GLU A 184 -12.19 9.13 8.85
CA GLU A 184 -13.40 8.81 9.64
C GLU A 184 -13.64 7.30 9.79
N ILE A 185 -13.47 6.52 8.72
CA ILE A 185 -13.64 5.06 8.75
C ILE A 185 -12.64 4.41 9.70
N ASN A 186 -11.37 4.80 9.62
CA ASN A 186 -10.32 4.29 10.49
C ASN A 186 -10.62 4.57 11.99
N LEU A 187 -11.14 5.77 12.30
CA LEU A 187 -11.52 6.12 13.67
C LEU A 187 -12.71 5.30 14.20
N VAL A 188 -13.64 4.90 13.33
CA VAL A 188 -14.80 4.08 13.71
C VAL A 188 -14.38 2.64 13.97
N ASP A 189 -13.53 2.06 13.12
CA ASP A 189 -13.05 0.69 13.29
C ASP A 189 -12.28 0.50 14.60
N GLN A 190 -11.55 1.52 15.07
CA GLN A 190 -10.88 1.51 16.37
C GLN A 190 -11.87 1.42 17.54
N ARG A 191 -12.97 2.18 17.52
CA ARG A 191 -13.99 2.17 18.59
C ARG A 191 -14.72 0.83 18.71
N LEU A 192 -14.70 0.02 17.67
CA LEU A 192 -15.31 -1.31 17.66
C LEU A 192 -14.32 -2.41 18.13
N GLN A 193 -13.03 -2.11 18.19
CA GLN A 193 -11.97 -3.04 18.60
C GLN A 193 -11.53 -2.87 20.07
N THR A 194 -11.92 -1.78 20.72
CA THR A 194 -11.80 -1.54 22.18
C THR A 194 -13.07 -1.95 22.91
#